data_AF-A0A0U1DLK8-F1
#
_entry.id   AF-A0A0U1DLK8-F1
#
_cell.length_a   1.000
_cell.length_b   1.000
_cell.length_c   1.000
_cell.angle_alpha   90.00
_cell.angle_beta   90.00
_cell.angle_gamma   90.00
#
_symmetry.space_group_name_H-M   'P 1'
#
loop_
_entity.id
_entity.type
_entity.pdbx_description
1 polymer ?
#
loop_
_entity_poly.entity_id
_entity_poly.type
_entity_poly.pdbx_seq_one_letter_code
_entity_poly.pdbx_strand_id
1 'polypeptide(L)' 'METERLDPSMRVHRHWRFGGGPHRCLGSHLARLELSLITKEWLRRVPEFHVADGFRPHIAFPAQTFALAELPLVLGRS' A
#
# COMPACT_ATOMS: atom_id res chain seq x y z
N MET A 1 9.23 -6.47 -19.04
CA MET A 1 8.33 -5.78 -18.09
C MET A 1 8.40 -6.56 -16.79
N GLU A 2 9.20 -6.08 -15.85
CA GLU A 2 9.36 -6.69 -14.53
C GLU A 2 8.25 -6.15 -13.62
N THR A 3 7.27 -6.97 -13.25
CA THR A 3 6.07 -6.51 -12.52
C THR A 3 6.19 -6.60 -11.00
N GLU A 4 7.30 -7.14 -10.51
CA GLU A 4 7.54 -7.37 -9.07
C GLU A 4 8.28 -6.20 -8.42
N ARG A 5 8.81 -5.27 -9.23
CA ARG A 5 9.54 -4.09 -8.76
C ARG A 5 8.66 -2.86 -8.79
N LEU A 6 8.67 -2.10 -7.69
CA LEU A 6 7.98 -0.82 -7.59
C LEU A 6 8.91 0.29 -8.09
N ASP A 7 8.60 0.85 -9.27
CA ASP A 7 9.30 1.98 -9.86
C ASP A 7 8.39 3.23 -9.84
N PRO A 8 8.65 4.22 -8.96
CA PRO A 8 7.86 5.44 -8.87
C PRO A 8 7.95 6.34 -10.11
N SER A 9 9.00 6.20 -10.93
CA SER A 9 9.21 7.01 -12.15
C SER A 9 8.46 6.46 -13.36
N MET A 10 7.95 5.23 -13.24
CA MET A 10 7.28 4.54 -14.32
C MET A 10 5.89 5.12 -14.59
N ARG A 11 5.50 5.17 -15.87
CA ARG A 11 4.15 5.61 -16.28
C ARG A 11 3.09 4.73 -15.61
N VAL A 12 1.94 5.31 -15.27
CA VAL A 12 0.84 4.60 -14.60
C VAL A 12 0.44 3.36 -15.42
N HIS A 13 0.73 2.18 -14.89
CA HIS A 13 0.33 0.91 -15.49
C HIS A 13 -1.16 0.64 -15.29
N ARG A 14 -1.79 0.08 -16.33
CA ARG A 14 -3.17 -0.37 -16.24
C ARG A 14 -3.22 -1.58 -15.30
N HIS A 15 -4.02 -1.48 -14.24
CA HIS A 15 -4.15 -2.51 -13.22
C HIS A 15 -5.63 -2.74 -12.87
N TRP A 16 -5.95 -3.93 -12.35
CA TRP A 16 -7.33 -4.35 -12.03
C TRP A 16 -7.74 -4.16 -10.56
N ARG A 17 -6.88 -3.55 -9.72
CA ARG A 17 -7.18 -3.30 -8.28
C ARG A 17 -8.52 -2.60 -8.00
N PHE A 18 -9.03 -1.79 -8.92
CA PHE A 18 -10.33 -1.11 -8.79
C PHE A 18 -11.41 -1.68 -9.73
N GLY A 19 -11.22 -2.88 -10.26
CA GLY A 19 -12.12 -3.48 -11.25
C GLY A 19 -12.19 -2.70 -12.57
N GLY A 20 -13.21 -2.99 -13.38
CA GLY A 20 -13.51 -2.29 -14.63
C GLY A 20 -14.96 -2.48 -15.08
N GLY A 21 -15.37 -1.70 -16.08
CA GLY A 21 -16.74 -1.73 -16.59
C GLY A 21 -17.78 -1.28 -15.54
N PRO A 22 -19.00 -1.83 -15.57
CA PRO A 22 -20.10 -1.48 -14.66
C PRO A 22 -19.78 -1.69 -13.17
N HIS A 23 -18.81 -2.55 -12.86
CA HIS A 23 -18.40 -2.87 -11.50
C HIS A 23 -17.08 -2.18 -11.10
N ARG A 24 -16.66 -1.14 -11.82
CA ARG A 24 -15.53 -0.31 -11.40
C ARG A 24 -15.83 0.25 -10.00
N CYS A 25 -14.84 0.16 -9.12
CA CYS A 25 -14.96 0.62 -7.74
C CYS A 25 -15.40 2.09 -7.69
N LEU A 26 -16.58 2.31 -7.12
CA LEU A 26 -17.15 3.65 -6.89
C LEU A 26 -16.21 4.52 -6.05
N GLY A 27 -15.54 3.92 -5.05
CA GLY A 27 -14.58 4.57 -4.17
C GLY A 27 -13.18 4.78 -4.76
N SER A 28 -12.92 4.45 -6.04
CA SER A 28 -11.56 4.49 -6.60
C SER A 28 -10.91 5.87 -6.60
N HIS A 29 -11.69 6.95 -6.69
CA HIS A 29 -11.19 8.31 -6.57
C HIS A 29 -10.86 8.67 -5.13
N LEU A 30 -11.76 8.33 -4.19
CA LEU A 30 -11.55 8.56 -2.76
C LEU A 30 -10.33 7.79 -2.24
N ALA A 31 -10.23 6.50 -2.55
CA ALA A 31 -9.10 5.67 -2.13
C ALA A 31 -7.75 6.20 -2.62
N ARG A 32 -7.71 6.79 -3.84
CA ARG A 32 -6.48 7.44 -4.35
C ARG A 32 -6.15 8.71 -3.58
N LEU A 33 -7.14 9.52 -3.25
CA LEU A 33 -6.94 10.74 -2.45
C LEU A 33 -6.42 10.37 -1.05
N GLU A 34 -7.06 9.42 -0.38
CA GLU A 34 -6.68 8.95 0.96
C GLU A 34 -5.26 8.38 0.96
N LEU A 35 -4.94 7.46 0.05
CA LEU A 35 -3.59 6.87 -0.03
C LEU A 35 -2.52 7.93 -0.31
N SER A 36 -2.81 8.90 -1.18
CA SER A 36 -1.88 9.98 -1.48
C SER A 36 -1.66 10.88 -0.26
N LEU A 37 -2.74 11.25 0.43
CA LEU A 37 -2.69 12.11 1.61
C LEU A 37 -1.99 11.43 2.79
N ILE A 38 -2.39 10.20 3.12
CA ILE A 38 -1.83 9.44 4.24
C ILE A 38 -0.34 9.19 4.01
N THR A 39 0.04 8.71 2.83
CA THR A 39 1.45 8.42 2.52
C THR A 39 2.30 9.70 2.56
N LYS A 40 1.81 10.79 1.96
CA LYS A 40 2.53 12.07 1.95
C LYS A 40 2.72 12.63 3.35
N GLU A 41 1.66 12.69 4.15
CA GLU A 41 1.73 13.26 5.50
C GLU A 41 2.52 12.37 6.46
N TRP A 42 2.40 11.04 6.32
CA TRP A 42 3.20 10.10 7.07
C TRP A 42 4.70 10.30 6.80
N LEU A 43 5.12 10.24 5.53
CA LEU A 43 6.52 10.41 5.16
C LEU A 43 7.09 11.79 5.54
N ARG A 44 6.24 12.82 5.58
CA ARG A 44 6.62 14.17 6.01
C ARG A 44 6.84 14.27 7.53
N ARG A 45 6.00 13.62 8.34
CA ARG A 45 6.01 13.73 9.81
C ARG A 45 6.84 12.65 10.49
N VAL A 46 6.91 11.48 9.89
CA VAL A 46 7.61 10.28 10.37
C VAL A 46 8.52 9.78 9.23
N PRO A 47 9.62 10.50 8.94
CA PRO A 47 10.50 10.17 7.82
C PRO A 47 11.41 8.97 8.11
N GLU A 48 11.64 8.67 9.38
CA GLU A 48 12.53 7.60 9.82
C GLU A 48 11.72 6.57 10.61
N PHE A 49 11.51 5.41 10.00
CA PHE A 49 10.85 4.27 10.60
C PHE A 49 11.32 2.98 9.93
N HIS A 50 11.20 1.86 10.64
CA HIS A 50 11.41 0.53 10.10
C HIS A 50 10.39 -0.45 10.66
N VAL A 51 10.21 -1.58 9.97
CA VAL A 51 9.39 -2.69 10.47
C VAL A 51 10.14 -3.34 11.63
N ALA A 52 9.43 -3.64 12.73
CA ALA A 52 10.03 -4.29 13.88
C ALA A 52 10.75 -5.60 13.51
N ASP A 53 11.92 -5.82 14.11
CA ASP A 53 12.75 -6.98 13.83
C ASP A 53 11.99 -8.29 14.05
N GLY A 54 12.23 -9.26 13.16
CA GLY A 54 11.57 -10.57 13.22
C GLY A 54 10.11 -10.59 12.75
N PHE A 55 9.49 -9.45 12.43
CA PHE A 55 8.12 -9.44 11.91
C PHE A 55 8.04 -10.23 10.59
N ARG A 56 7.00 -11.07 10.49
CA ARG A 56 6.69 -11.85 9.30
C ARG A 56 5.23 -11.62 8.93
N PRO A 57 4.94 -10.94 7.80
CA PRO A 57 3.56 -10.73 7.39
C PRO A 57 2.90 -12.07 7.07
N HIS A 58 1.72 -12.29 7.63
CA HIS A 58 0.91 -13.46 7.36
C HIS A 58 -0.49 -13.04 6.90
N ILE A 59 -0.96 -13.66 5.82
CA ILE A 59 -2.33 -13.54 5.34
C ILE A 59 -2.88 -14.95 5.28
N ALA A 60 -3.96 -15.21 6.03
CA ALA A 60 -4.63 -16.49 5.97
C ALA A 60 -5.28 -16.66 4.58
N PHE A 61 -4.95 -17.75 3.89
CA PHE A 61 -5.48 -18.05 2.56
C PHE A 61 -6.54 -19.17 2.63
N PRO A 62 -7.69 -19.05 1.93
CA PRO A 62 -8.07 -17.99 1.01
C PRO A 62 -8.59 -16.71 1.69
N ALA A 63 -8.26 -15.55 1.12
CA ALA A 63 -8.76 -14.25 1.57
C ALA A 63 -9.36 -13.44 0.41
N GLN A 64 -10.51 -12.79 0.67
CA GLN A 64 -11.17 -11.90 -0.29
C GLN A 64 -10.46 -10.54 -0.41
N THR A 65 -9.72 -10.15 0.63
CA THR A 65 -8.92 -8.91 0.66
C THR A 65 -7.59 -9.21 1.33
N PHE A 66 -6.50 -8.77 0.71
CA PHE A 66 -5.16 -8.92 1.26
C PHE A 66 -4.82 -7.67 2.06
N ALA A 67 -4.80 -7.82 3.38
CA ALA A 67 -4.44 -6.77 4.33
C ALA A 67 -3.55 -7.37 5.43
N LEU A 68 -2.65 -6.55 5.96
CA LEU A 68 -1.92 -6.89 7.16
C LEU A 68 -2.81 -6.56 8.36
N ALA A 69 -3.02 -7.53 9.26
CA ALA A 69 -3.76 -7.29 10.50
C ALA A 69 -3.02 -6.31 11.43
N GLU A 70 -1.70 -6.33 11.36
CA GLU A 70 -0.81 -5.43 12.07
C GLU A 70 0.42 -5.13 11.20
N LEU A 71 1.03 -3.97 11.45
CA LEU A 71 2.32 -3.58 10.88
C LEU A 71 3.11 -2.88 12.00
N PRO A 72 3.86 -3.63 12.82
CA PRO A 72 4.61 -3.04 13.93
C PRO A 72 5.76 -2.21 13.36
N LEU A 73 5.73 -0.91 13.65
CA LEU A 73 6.74 0.05 13.23
C LEU A 73 7.54 0.54 14.43
N VAL A 74 8.85 0.62 14.28
CA VAL A 74 9.76 1.31 15.19
C VAL A 74 10.09 2.67 14.57
N LEU A 75 9.92 3.75 15.33
CA LEU A 75 10.13 5.12 14.88
C LEU A 75 11.53 5.62 15.28
N GLY A 76 12.17 6.41 14.42
CA GLY A 76 13.51 6.96 14.64
C GLY A 76 14.64 6.07 14.13
N ARG A 77 15.89 6.50 14.41
CA ARG A 77 17.11 5.71 14.17
C ARG A 77 17.35 4.76 15.34
N SER A 78 17.63 3.49 15.02
CA SER A 78 18.20 2.52 15.96
C SER A 78 19.57 2.96 16.48
#